data_AF-A0ABD3NLA0-F1
#
_entry.id   AF-A0ABD3NLA0-F1
#
_cell.length_a   1.000
_cell.length_b   1.000
_cell.length_c   1.000
_cell.angle_alpha   90.00
_cell.angle_beta   90.00
_cell.angle_gamma   90.00
#
_symmetry.space_group_name_H-M   'P 1'
#
loop_
_entity.id
_entity.type
_entity.pdbx_description
1 polymer ?
#
loop_
_entity_poly.entity_id
_entity_poly.type
_entity_poly.pdbx_seq_one_letter_code
_entity_poly.pdbx_strand_id
1 'polypeptide(L)'
;MGKGKDSDDEESYDDEEEDEHSDEEEGYMPEEKKAIKATGSTKLAPVKNNTFLEVVAGAVAAASVATSVGAMIISPVNVVYAAGGLSCFIGPYAFFQQRRLTDVIALQETHQALSAEVDRLGRENERLREAVDKLSETVDRLEDVEQALDVITQTQGQSIEALEEQVNDNREILSKMQSNLKANVLQNLLQVVIRSDKDDNMTIEDHEIGGLITRIQGINGVEVHEDRFREAISKAGGSLQCVMDIIKNLMGDNISEESEIFTIKE
;
A
#
# COMPACT_ATOMS: atom_id res chain seq x y z
N MET A 1 41.26 -51.99 -26.48
CA MET A 1 40.14 -51.91 -27.45
C MET A 1 38.86 -51.68 -26.67
N GLY A 2 38.13 -50.59 -26.95
CA GLY A 2 36.89 -50.16 -26.28
C GLY A 2 37.07 -48.81 -25.59
N LYS A 3 37.05 -47.69 -26.33
CA LYS A 3 35.89 -46.80 -26.53
C LYS A 3 35.34 -46.31 -25.17
N GLY A 4 35.61 -45.09 -24.68
CA GLY A 4 35.74 -43.82 -25.40
C GLY A 4 34.35 -43.28 -25.69
N LYS A 5 33.75 -42.60 -24.71
CA LYS A 5 32.56 -41.76 -24.85
C LYS A 5 32.69 -40.63 -23.84
N ASP A 6 33.33 -39.57 -24.34
CA ASP A 6 33.11 -38.20 -23.92
C ASP A 6 31.66 -37.86 -24.26
N SER A 7 30.91 -37.37 -23.28
CA SER A 7 29.64 -36.70 -23.49
C SER A 7 29.83 -35.30 -22.93
N ASP A 8 30.07 -34.39 -23.86
CA ASP A 8 30.06 -32.95 -23.68
C ASP A 8 28.64 -32.54 -23.26
N ASP A 9 28.51 -32.10 -22.00
CA ASP A 9 27.33 -31.39 -21.53
C ASP A 9 27.44 -29.95 -22.04
N GLU A 10 26.82 -29.69 -23.20
CA GLU A 10 26.64 -28.35 -23.73
C GLU A 10 25.67 -27.58 -22.81
N GLU A 11 26.24 -26.63 -22.05
CA GLU A 11 25.52 -25.58 -21.35
C GLU A 11 24.75 -24.72 -22.35
N SER A 12 23.45 -24.96 -22.46
CA SER A 12 22.49 -24.07 -23.11
C SER A 12 22.19 -22.92 -22.16
N TYR A 13 22.85 -21.79 -22.36
CA TYR A 13 22.44 -20.51 -21.78
C TYR A 13 21.19 -20.05 -22.54
N ASP A 14 20.03 -20.21 -21.92
CA ASP A 14 18.82 -19.50 -22.33
C ASP A 14 19.03 -18.01 -22.01
N ASP A 15 19.33 -17.25 -23.05
CA ASP A 15 19.21 -15.79 -23.08
C ASP A 15 17.73 -15.44 -22.87
N GLU A 16 17.33 -15.24 -21.62
CA GLU A 16 16.07 -14.58 -21.29
C GLU A 16 16.19 -13.11 -21.68
N GLU A 17 15.50 -12.75 -22.77
CA GLU A 17 15.33 -11.39 -23.26
C GLU A 17 14.77 -10.51 -22.12
N GLU A 18 15.59 -9.55 -21.69
CA GLU A 18 15.18 -8.43 -20.84
C GLU A 18 14.17 -7.57 -21.61
N ASP A 19 12.88 -7.87 -21.46
CA ASP A 19 11.79 -6.96 -21.82
C ASP A 19 11.82 -5.76 -20.86
N GLU A 20 12.62 -4.75 -21.22
CA GLU A 20 12.57 -3.40 -20.67
C GLU A 20 11.22 -2.74 -21.01
N HIS A 21 10.16 -3.13 -20.28
CA HIS A 21 8.91 -2.38 -20.26
C HIS A 21 9.12 -1.13 -19.40
N SER A 22 9.60 -0.08 -20.06
CA SER A 22 9.63 1.29 -19.56
C SER A 22 8.20 1.81 -19.48
N ASP A 23 7.54 1.50 -18.36
CA ASP A 23 6.30 2.15 -17.96
C ASP A 23 6.64 3.60 -17.57
N GLU A 24 6.59 4.47 -18.57
CA GLU A 24 6.58 5.92 -18.38
C GLU A 24 5.44 6.28 -17.42
N GLU A 25 5.83 6.77 -16.24
CA GLU A 25 4.96 7.41 -15.26
C GLU A 25 4.17 8.56 -15.91
N GLU A 26 2.99 8.26 -16.47
CA GLU A 26 1.98 9.29 -16.69
C GLU A 26 1.38 9.67 -15.32
N GLY A 27 2.03 10.66 -14.71
CA GLY A 27 1.56 11.38 -13.53
C GLY A 27 0.14 11.90 -13.73
N TYR A 28 -0.84 11.12 -13.28
CA TYR A 28 -2.24 11.48 -13.25
C TYR A 28 -2.46 12.59 -12.22
N MET A 29 -2.38 13.85 -12.67
CA MET A 29 -2.80 14.99 -11.88
C MET A 29 -4.30 14.85 -11.57
N PRO A 30 -4.73 14.81 -10.29
CA PRO A 30 -6.14 14.75 -9.97
C PRO A 30 -6.81 16.06 -10.41
N GLU A 31 -7.72 15.96 -11.38
CA GLU A 31 -8.58 17.07 -11.76
C GLU A 31 -9.28 17.62 -10.50
N GLU A 32 -8.96 18.88 -10.23
CA GLU A 32 -9.55 19.70 -9.19
C GLU A 32 -11.07 19.79 -9.44
N LYS A 33 -11.84 18.95 -8.73
CA LYS A 33 -13.30 18.93 -8.75
C LYS A 33 -13.84 20.28 -8.29
N LYS A 34 -14.05 21.20 -9.23
CA LYS A 34 -14.86 22.40 -9.02
C LYS A 34 -16.25 21.96 -8.61
N ALA A 35 -16.55 22.12 -7.32
CA ALA A 35 -17.86 21.89 -6.74
C ALA A 35 -18.90 22.69 -7.53
N ILE A 36 -19.70 21.99 -8.34
CA ILE A 36 -20.89 22.55 -8.98
C ILE A 36 -21.87 22.84 -7.85
N LYS A 37 -21.85 24.09 -7.39
CA LYS A 37 -22.78 24.63 -6.41
C LYS A 37 -24.17 24.51 -7.02
N ALA A 38 -24.98 23.58 -6.50
CA ALA A 38 -26.37 23.39 -6.89
C ALA A 38 -27.17 24.66 -6.58
N THR A 39 -27.20 25.58 -7.53
CA THR A 39 -28.02 26.78 -7.50
C THR A 39 -29.41 26.43 -8.04
N GLY A 40 -30.41 26.62 -7.19
CA GLY A 40 -31.74 27.00 -7.65
C GLY A 40 -32.78 25.90 -7.62
N SER A 41 -33.33 25.64 -6.42
CA SER A 41 -34.77 25.39 -6.32
C SER A 41 -35.50 26.67 -6.77
N THR A 42 -35.62 26.83 -8.08
CA THR A 42 -36.42 27.91 -8.67
C THR A 42 -37.87 27.50 -8.48
N LYS A 43 -38.47 27.96 -7.37
CA LYS A 43 -39.90 27.86 -7.14
C LYS A 43 -40.62 28.37 -8.38
N LEU A 44 -41.40 27.48 -9.02
CA LEU A 44 -42.21 27.78 -10.19
C LEU A 44 -43.03 29.04 -9.88
N ALA A 45 -42.78 30.10 -10.66
CA ALA A 45 -43.49 31.36 -10.49
C ALA A 45 -44.99 31.11 -10.74
N PRO A 46 -45.89 31.65 -9.91
CA PRO A 46 -47.32 31.52 -10.14
C PRO A 46 -47.64 32.12 -11.50
N VAL A 47 -48.24 31.30 -12.38
CA VAL A 47 -48.68 31.71 -13.71
C VAL A 47 -49.49 33.00 -13.56
N LYS A 48 -49.02 34.05 -14.23
CA LYS A 48 -49.55 35.41 -14.12
C LYS A 48 -51.01 35.38 -14.60
N ASN A 49 -51.94 35.40 -13.64
CA ASN A 49 -53.38 35.13 -13.81
C ASN A 49 -54.17 36.08 -14.73
N ASN A 50 -53.52 36.90 -15.56
CA ASN A 50 -54.20 37.65 -16.61
C ASN A 50 -53.22 37.77 -17.78
N THR A 51 -53.40 36.94 -18.80
CA THR A 51 -52.65 37.10 -20.04
C THR A 51 -53.05 38.45 -20.64
N PHE A 52 -52.10 39.27 -21.10
CA PHE A 52 -52.40 40.60 -21.66
C PHE A 52 -53.50 40.55 -22.72
N LEU A 53 -53.54 39.46 -23.50
CA LEU A 53 -54.56 39.17 -24.49
C LEU A 53 -55.96 38.98 -23.89
N GLU A 54 -56.09 38.43 -22.69
CA GLU A 54 -57.35 38.24 -21.96
C GLU A 54 -57.91 39.59 -21.47
N VAL A 55 -57.04 40.47 -20.97
CA VAL A 55 -57.41 41.84 -20.58
C VAL A 55 -57.84 42.67 -21.78
N VAL A 56 -57.11 42.56 -22.90
CA VAL A 56 -57.46 43.25 -24.15
C VAL A 56 -58.76 42.71 -24.73
N ALA A 57 -58.95 41.39 -24.78
CA ALA A 57 -60.20 40.79 -25.25
C ALA A 57 -61.40 41.19 -24.37
N GLY A 58 -61.22 41.18 -23.05
CA GLY A 58 -62.24 41.65 -22.09
C GLY A 58 -62.59 43.13 -22.27
N ALA A 59 -61.58 43.98 -22.51
CA ALA A 59 -61.78 45.41 -22.76
C ALA A 59 -62.51 45.66 -24.09
N VAL A 60 -62.14 44.97 -25.16
CA VAL A 60 -62.81 45.07 -26.47
C VAL A 60 -64.25 44.57 -26.37
N ALA A 61 -64.49 43.46 -25.66
CA ALA A 61 -65.84 42.97 -25.43
C ALA A 61 -66.69 43.98 -24.65
N ALA A 62 -66.17 44.53 -23.55
CA ALA A 62 -66.86 45.56 -22.76
C ALA A 62 -67.17 46.82 -23.58
N ALA A 63 -66.20 47.29 -24.37
CA ALA A 63 -66.38 48.42 -25.28
C ALA A 63 -67.46 48.13 -26.33
N SER A 64 -67.46 46.94 -26.94
CA SER A 64 -68.45 46.56 -27.96
C SER A 64 -69.88 46.50 -27.41
N VAL A 65 -70.05 46.02 -26.17
CA VAL A 65 -71.35 45.99 -25.49
C VAL A 65 -71.80 47.42 -25.18
N ALA A 66 -70.91 48.27 -24.65
CA ALA A 66 -71.21 49.66 -24.36
C ALA A 66 -71.61 50.45 -25.63
N THR A 67 -70.88 50.26 -26.74
CA THR A 67 -71.20 50.89 -28.03
C THR A 67 -72.53 50.37 -28.58
N SER A 68 -72.83 49.09 -28.45
CA SER A 68 -74.10 48.50 -28.91
C SER A 68 -75.29 49.05 -28.13
N VAL A 69 -75.18 49.18 -26.80
CA VAL A 69 -76.21 49.80 -25.97
C VAL A 69 -76.40 51.28 -26.33
N GLY A 70 -75.32 52.02 -26.56
CA GLY A 70 -75.38 53.42 -27.01
C GLY A 70 -76.07 53.59 -28.36
N ALA A 71 -75.79 52.70 -29.32
CA ALA A 71 -76.41 52.72 -30.64
C ALA A 71 -77.93 52.45 -30.58
N MET A 72 -78.38 51.57 -29.68
CA MET A 72 -79.82 51.29 -29.48
C MET A 72 -80.61 52.50 -28.99
N ILE A 73 -80.00 53.41 -28.23
CA ILE A 73 -80.64 54.62 -27.72
C ILE A 73 -80.85 55.64 -28.86
N ILE A 74 -79.92 55.68 -29.81
CA ILE A 74 -79.90 56.69 -30.89
C ILE A 74 -80.75 56.27 -32.09
N SER A 75 -80.84 54.97 -32.41
CA SER A 75 -81.62 54.49 -33.55
C SER A 75 -82.30 53.13 -33.28
N PRO A 76 -83.62 53.12 -32.98
CA PRO A 76 -84.34 51.89 -32.68
C PRO A 76 -84.74 51.15 -33.97
N VAL A 77 -83.77 50.46 -34.58
CA VAL A 77 -84.00 49.58 -35.74
C VAL A 77 -83.92 48.12 -35.31
N ASN A 78 -84.94 47.32 -35.64
CA ASN A 78 -85.07 45.91 -35.21
C ASN A 78 -83.84 45.03 -35.54
N VAL A 79 -83.11 45.36 -36.61
CA VAL A 79 -81.89 44.66 -37.04
C VAL A 79 -80.76 44.79 -35.99
N VAL A 80 -80.67 45.91 -35.28
CA VAL A 80 -79.62 46.18 -34.28
C VAL A 80 -79.81 45.31 -33.03
N TYR A 81 -81.06 45.03 -32.63
CA TYR A 81 -81.34 44.13 -31.51
C TYR A 81 -80.94 42.69 -31.80
N ALA A 82 -81.19 42.20 -33.02
CA ALA A 82 -80.79 40.87 -33.44
C ALA A 82 -79.26 40.71 -33.52
N ALA A 83 -78.57 41.71 -34.09
CA ALA A 83 -77.11 41.72 -34.18
C ALA A 83 -76.44 41.83 -32.81
N GLY A 84 -76.94 42.70 -31.93
CA GLY A 84 -76.45 42.86 -30.56
C GLY A 84 -76.62 41.60 -29.72
N GLY A 85 -77.77 40.93 -29.82
CA GLY A 85 -78.02 39.66 -29.13
C GLY A 85 -77.02 38.57 -29.50
N LEU A 86 -76.71 38.39 -30.78
CA LEU A 86 -75.73 37.41 -31.24
C LEU A 86 -74.31 37.73 -30.75
N SER A 87 -73.90 39.01 -30.76
CA SER A 87 -72.58 39.40 -30.25
C SER A 87 -72.38 39.11 -28.76
N CYS A 88 -73.44 39.21 -27.95
CA CYS A 88 -73.39 38.90 -26.52
C CYS A 88 -73.14 37.41 -26.23
N PHE A 89 -73.46 36.49 -27.14
CA PHE A 89 -73.17 35.06 -26.98
C PHE A 89 -71.79 34.67 -27.49
N ILE A 90 -71.33 35.31 -28.58
CA ILE A 90 -70.02 35.01 -29.19
C ILE A 90 -68.87 35.43 -28.27
N GLY A 91 -69.00 36.55 -27.56
CA GLY A 91 -67.97 37.06 -26.64
C GLY A 91 -67.58 36.06 -25.53
N PRO A 92 -68.53 35.59 -24.70
CA PRO A 92 -68.27 34.59 -23.66
C PRO A 92 -67.76 33.25 -24.21
N TYR A 93 -68.28 32.84 -25.38
CA TYR A 93 -67.84 31.58 -26.01
C TYR A 93 -66.39 31.65 -26.48
N ALA A 94 -65.98 32.75 -27.13
CA ALA A 94 -64.60 32.99 -27.53
C ALA A 94 -63.66 33.07 -26.31
N PHE A 95 -64.09 33.74 -25.24
CA PHE A 95 -63.36 33.79 -23.98
C PHE A 95 -63.12 32.38 -23.39
N PHE A 96 -64.15 31.54 -23.37
CA PHE A 96 -64.03 30.17 -22.86
C PHE A 96 -63.13 29.29 -23.73
N GLN A 97 -63.19 29.44 -25.06
CA GLN A 97 -62.28 28.74 -25.97
C GLN A 97 -60.83 29.20 -25.78
N GLN A 98 -60.59 30.50 -25.63
CA GLN A 98 -59.26 31.04 -25.42
C GLN A 98 -58.64 30.51 -24.12
N ARG A 99 -59.43 30.38 -23.04
CA ARG A 99 -58.97 29.80 -21.78
C ARG A 99 -58.53 28.34 -21.92
N ARG A 100 -59.28 27.53 -22.68
CA ARG A 100 -58.90 26.14 -22.97
C ARG A 100 -57.59 26.04 -23.77
N LEU A 101 -57.35 26.95 -24.71
CA LEU A 101 -56.09 26.99 -25.45
C LEU A 101 -54.92 27.34 -24.54
N THR A 102 -55.09 28.30 -23.61
CA THR A 102 -54.07 28.65 -22.63
C THR A 102 -53.74 27.47 -21.70
N ASP A 103 -54.75 26.74 -21.20
CA ASP A 103 -54.53 25.58 -20.33
C ASP A 103 -53.77 24.46 -21.06
N VAL A 104 -54.06 24.23 -22.35
CA VAL A 104 -53.35 23.24 -23.17
C VAL A 104 -51.89 23.66 -23.41
N ILE A 105 -51.63 24.95 -23.69
CA ILE A 105 -50.27 25.46 -23.86
C ILE A 105 -49.49 25.32 -22.55
N ALA A 106 -50.10 25.64 -21.41
CA ALA A 106 -49.47 25.48 -20.10
C ALA A 106 -49.15 24.01 -19.80
N LEU A 107 -50.07 23.09 -20.10
CA LEU A 107 -49.82 21.65 -19.94
C LEU A 107 -48.67 21.17 -20.84
N GLN A 108 -48.60 21.63 -22.08
CA GLN A 108 -47.52 21.29 -23.00
C GLN A 108 -46.16 21.78 -22.47
N GLU A 109 -46.10 23.00 -21.93
CA GLU A 109 -44.89 23.53 -21.31
C GLU A 109 -44.48 22.71 -20.08
N THR A 110 -45.43 22.33 -19.22
CA THR A 110 -45.13 21.47 -18.06
C THR A 110 -44.66 20.08 -18.47
N HIS A 111 -45.22 19.51 -19.54
CA HIS A 111 -44.80 18.22 -20.07
C HIS A 111 -43.39 18.30 -20.64
N GLN A 112 -43.05 19.38 -21.35
CA GLN A 112 -41.71 19.60 -21.86
C GLN A 112 -40.69 19.78 -20.72
N ALA A 113 -41.05 20.53 -19.67
CA ALA A 113 -40.21 20.69 -18.49
C ALA A 113 -39.99 19.36 -17.75
N LEU A 114 -41.05 18.55 -17.60
CA LEU A 114 -40.97 17.24 -16.96
C LEU A 114 -40.13 16.27 -17.80
N SER A 115 -40.30 16.26 -19.12
CA SER A 115 -39.47 15.47 -20.03
C SER A 115 -38.00 15.85 -19.91
N ALA A 116 -37.69 17.16 -19.85
CA ALA A 116 -36.33 17.63 -19.67
C ALA A 116 -35.73 17.20 -18.31
N GLU A 117 -36.54 17.18 -17.25
CA GLU A 117 -36.12 16.71 -15.93
C GLU A 117 -35.88 15.19 -15.91
N VAL A 118 -36.74 14.41 -16.56
CA VAL A 118 -36.56 12.96 -16.73
C VAL A 118 -35.29 12.67 -17.53
N ASP A 119 -35.04 13.41 -18.61
CA ASP A 119 -33.81 13.27 -19.40
C ASP A 119 -32.57 13.65 -18.59
N ARG A 120 -32.68 14.62 -17.67
CA ARG A 120 -31.59 14.98 -16.75
C ARG A 120 -31.34 13.87 -15.75
N LEU A 121 -32.39 13.36 -15.10
CA LEU A 121 -32.30 12.26 -14.15
C LEU A 121 -31.81 10.96 -14.81
N GLY A 122 -32.17 10.73 -16.07
CA GLY A 122 -31.65 9.61 -16.85
C GLY A 122 -30.13 9.71 -17.04
N ARG A 123 -29.64 10.90 -17.40
CA ARG A 123 -28.19 11.17 -17.51
C ARG A 123 -27.47 11.06 -16.17
N GLU A 124 -28.07 11.52 -15.08
CA GLU A 124 -27.51 11.39 -13.74
C GLU A 124 -27.44 9.92 -13.28
N ASN A 125 -28.47 9.13 -13.58
CA ASN A 125 -28.47 7.69 -13.32
C ASN A 125 -27.37 6.96 -14.10
N GLU A 126 -27.20 7.30 -15.38
CA GLU A 126 -26.15 6.69 -16.21
C GLU A 126 -24.75 7.01 -15.66
N ARG A 127 -24.51 8.27 -15.31
CA ARG A 127 -23.25 8.68 -14.66
C ARG A 127 -23.00 7.96 -13.33
N LEU A 128 -24.05 7.75 -12.54
CA LEU A 128 -23.93 7.00 -11.28
C LEU A 128 -23.61 5.54 -11.53
N ARG A 129 -24.20 4.91 -12.55
CA ARG A 129 -23.85 3.53 -12.95
C ARG A 129 -22.40 3.43 -13.37
N GLU A 130 -21.92 4.32 -14.24
CA GLU A 130 -20.50 4.36 -14.62
C GLU A 130 -19.58 4.52 -13.40
N ALA A 131 -19.99 5.31 -12.40
CA ALA A 131 -19.22 5.46 -11.17
C ALA A 131 -19.21 4.19 -10.30
N VAL A 132 -20.33 3.45 -10.26
CA VAL A 132 -20.40 2.15 -9.58
C VAL A 132 -19.52 1.13 -10.30
N ASP A 133 -19.56 1.08 -11.63
CA ASP A 133 -18.75 0.15 -12.42
C ASP A 133 -17.25 0.39 -12.21
N LYS A 134 -16.81 1.66 -12.19
CA LYS A 134 -15.42 2.01 -11.86
C LYS A 134 -15.03 1.63 -10.44
N LEU A 135 -15.95 1.75 -9.49
CA LEU A 135 -15.69 1.38 -8.11
C LEU A 135 -15.57 -0.14 -7.98
N SER A 136 -16.40 -0.90 -8.69
CA SER A 136 -16.28 -2.36 -8.80
C SER A 136 -14.92 -2.77 -9.38
N GLU A 137 -14.49 -2.16 -10.48
CA GLU A 137 -13.16 -2.43 -11.05
C GLU A 137 -12.03 -2.11 -10.04
N THR A 138 -12.20 -1.04 -9.26
CA THR A 138 -11.22 -0.70 -8.21
C THR A 138 -11.21 -1.72 -7.09
N VAL A 139 -12.37 -2.30 -6.73
CA VAL A 139 -12.47 -3.37 -5.73
C VAL A 139 -11.82 -4.65 -6.24
N ASP A 140 -12.05 -5.03 -7.49
CA ASP A 140 -11.42 -6.20 -8.10
C ASP A 140 -9.88 -6.06 -8.10
N ARG A 141 -9.36 -4.88 -8.45
CA ARG A 141 -7.91 -4.59 -8.36
C ARG A 141 -7.37 -4.66 -6.94
N LEU A 142 -8.15 -4.26 -5.93
CA LEU A 142 -7.74 -4.36 -4.53
C LEU A 142 -7.74 -5.81 -4.04
N GLU A 143 -8.66 -6.64 -4.52
CA GLU A 143 -8.67 -8.09 -4.27
C GLU A 143 -7.42 -8.76 -4.85
N ASP A 144 -7.03 -8.41 -6.08
CA ASP A 144 -5.80 -8.89 -6.70
C ASP A 144 -4.55 -8.50 -5.87
N VAL A 145 -4.50 -7.27 -5.36
CA VAL A 145 -3.41 -6.79 -4.50
C VAL A 145 -3.38 -7.52 -3.15
N GLU A 146 -4.55 -7.80 -2.56
CA GLU A 146 -4.65 -8.60 -1.33
C GLU A 146 -4.12 -10.01 -1.54
N GLN A 147 -4.49 -10.66 -2.66
CA GLN A 147 -4.00 -11.99 -3.00
C GLN A 147 -2.48 -12.00 -3.25
N ALA A 148 -1.95 -10.98 -3.94
CA ALA A 148 -0.52 -10.83 -4.13
C ALA A 148 0.22 -10.65 -2.78
N LEU A 149 -0.33 -9.85 -1.87
CA LEU A 149 0.23 -9.66 -0.53
C LEU A 149 0.20 -10.94 0.31
N ASP A 150 -0.84 -11.78 0.18
CA ASP A 150 -0.92 -13.07 0.88
C ASP A 150 0.19 -14.02 0.39
N VAL A 151 0.38 -14.12 -0.93
CA VAL A 151 1.46 -14.93 -1.53
C VAL A 151 2.84 -14.43 -1.10
N ILE A 152 3.06 -13.10 -1.09
CA ILE A 152 4.32 -12.51 -0.62
C ILE A 152 4.54 -12.81 0.86
N THR A 153 3.50 -12.68 1.69
CA THR A 153 3.61 -12.95 3.14
C THR A 153 3.92 -14.42 3.40
N GLN A 154 3.31 -15.33 2.66
CA GLN A 154 3.60 -16.76 2.75
C GLN A 154 5.04 -17.07 2.34
N THR A 155 5.53 -16.45 1.27
CA THR A 155 6.90 -16.64 0.76
C THR A 155 7.95 -16.02 1.68
N GLN A 156 7.69 -14.82 2.21
CA GLN A 156 8.58 -14.16 3.17
C GLN A 156 8.60 -14.87 4.52
N GLY A 157 7.47 -15.40 4.99
CA GLY A 157 7.41 -16.20 6.21
C GLY A 157 8.31 -17.44 6.13
N GLN A 158 8.27 -18.17 5.01
CA GLN A 158 9.16 -19.30 4.74
C GLN A 158 10.64 -18.87 4.62
N SER A 159 10.89 -17.71 4.04
CA SER A 159 12.26 -17.17 3.89
C SER A 159 12.87 -16.76 5.23
N ILE A 160 12.07 -16.27 6.19
CA ILE A 160 12.54 -15.92 7.53
C ILE A 160 12.89 -17.16 8.34
N GLU A 161 12.06 -18.22 8.27
CA GLU A 161 12.35 -19.49 8.95
C GLU A 161 13.63 -20.14 8.38
N ALA A 162 13.79 -20.17 7.05
CA ALA A 162 15.00 -20.66 6.40
C ALA A 162 16.24 -19.82 6.76
N LEU A 163 16.10 -18.50 6.88
CA LEU A 163 17.19 -17.61 7.31
C LEU A 163 17.56 -17.84 8.78
N GLU A 164 16.57 -18.03 9.66
CA GLU A 164 16.80 -18.34 11.07
C GLU A 164 17.55 -19.68 11.22
N GLU A 165 17.14 -20.70 10.47
CA GLU A 165 17.82 -22.00 10.40
C GLU A 165 19.27 -21.82 9.93
N GLN A 166 19.51 -21.08 8.84
CA GLN A 166 20.85 -20.83 8.32
C GLN A 166 21.74 -20.04 9.29
N VAL A 167 21.19 -19.10 10.06
CA VAL A 167 21.94 -18.37 11.08
C VAL A 167 22.28 -19.28 12.26
N ASN A 168 21.38 -20.16 12.68
CA ASN A 168 21.64 -21.12 13.74
C ASN A 168 22.69 -22.16 13.32
N ASP A 169 22.64 -22.67 12.09
CA ASP A 169 23.65 -23.55 11.52
C ASP A 169 25.02 -22.87 11.47
N ASN A 170 25.07 -21.61 11.03
CA ASN A 170 26.32 -20.83 11.03
C ASN A 170 26.87 -20.64 12.44
N ARG A 171 26.03 -20.36 13.44
CA ARG A 171 26.46 -20.29 14.85
C ARG A 171 27.03 -21.62 15.32
N GLU A 172 26.40 -22.74 14.97
CA GLU A 172 26.91 -24.06 15.32
C GLU A 172 28.25 -24.36 14.64
N ILE A 173 28.40 -24.01 13.35
CA ILE A 173 29.66 -24.14 12.61
C ILE A 173 30.76 -23.30 13.26
N LEU A 174 30.48 -22.03 13.60
CA LEU A 174 31.45 -21.16 14.26
C LEU A 174 31.86 -21.72 15.63
N SER A 175 30.93 -22.25 16.41
CA SER A 175 31.22 -22.92 17.69
C SER A 175 32.10 -24.16 17.50
N LYS A 176 31.81 -24.97 16.48
CA LYS A 176 32.66 -26.13 16.10
C LYS A 176 34.03 -25.69 15.62
N MET A 177 34.14 -24.61 14.86
CA MET A 177 35.43 -24.05 14.41
C MET A 177 36.25 -23.53 15.60
N GLN A 178 35.61 -22.80 16.51
CA GLN A 178 36.27 -22.27 17.70
C GLN A 178 36.76 -23.41 18.62
N SER A 179 35.95 -24.44 18.85
CA SER A 179 36.36 -25.62 19.62
C SER A 179 37.49 -26.40 18.95
N ASN A 180 37.48 -26.55 17.62
CA ASN A 180 38.59 -27.14 16.87
C ASN A 180 39.87 -26.30 16.98
N LEU A 181 39.77 -24.97 16.93
CA LEU A 181 40.91 -24.07 17.11
C LEU A 181 41.47 -24.16 18.54
N LYS A 182 40.61 -24.14 19.57
CA LYS A 182 40.97 -24.38 20.97
C LYS A 182 41.68 -25.73 21.14
N ALA A 183 41.17 -26.80 20.52
CA ALA A 183 41.77 -28.13 20.59
C ALA A 183 43.16 -28.19 19.92
N ASN A 184 43.32 -27.55 18.76
CA ASN A 184 44.62 -27.46 18.07
C ASN A 184 45.65 -26.66 18.90
N VAL A 185 45.24 -25.53 19.47
CA VAL A 185 46.07 -24.73 20.38
C VAL A 185 46.47 -25.55 21.61
N LEU A 186 45.51 -26.23 22.23
CA LEU A 186 45.73 -27.10 23.39
C LEU A 186 46.75 -28.19 23.09
N GLN A 187 46.62 -28.87 21.95
CA GLN A 187 47.56 -29.91 21.54
C GLN A 187 48.97 -29.37 21.33
N ASN A 188 49.11 -28.20 20.70
CA ASN A 188 50.40 -27.54 20.52
C ASN A 188 51.02 -27.13 21.87
N LEU A 189 50.23 -26.59 22.79
CA LEU A 189 50.66 -26.24 24.14
C LEU A 189 51.19 -27.47 24.90
N LEU A 190 50.41 -28.57 24.92
CA LEU A 190 50.81 -29.82 25.56
C LEU A 190 52.13 -30.35 24.97
N GLN A 191 52.29 -30.29 23.65
CA GLN A 191 53.52 -30.73 23.00
C GLN A 191 54.73 -29.88 23.41
N VAL A 192 54.56 -28.56 23.54
CA VAL A 192 55.62 -27.65 24.01
C VAL A 192 55.98 -27.94 25.47
N VAL A 193 55.00 -28.20 26.33
CA VAL A 193 55.25 -28.50 27.74
C VAL A 193 55.98 -29.84 27.89
N ILE A 194 55.52 -30.89 27.21
CA ILE A 194 56.16 -32.22 27.23
C ILE A 194 57.59 -32.16 26.68
N ARG A 195 57.84 -31.37 25.63
CA ARG A 195 59.21 -31.18 25.08
C ARG A 195 60.11 -30.32 25.95
N SER A 196 59.54 -29.55 26.88
CA SER A 196 60.30 -28.66 27.74
C SER A 196 60.86 -29.40 28.96
N ASP A 197 60.22 -30.47 29.40
CA ASP A 197 60.77 -31.43 30.36
C ASP A 197 61.92 -32.21 29.71
N LYS A 198 63.15 -31.94 30.18
CA LYS A 198 64.37 -32.54 29.63
C LYS A 198 64.92 -33.67 30.48
N ASP A 199 64.60 -33.67 31.77
CA ASP A 199 65.13 -34.59 32.76
C ASP A 199 64.12 -35.63 33.23
N ASP A 200 62.91 -35.64 32.63
CA ASP A 200 61.85 -36.63 32.83
C ASP A 200 61.38 -36.67 34.30
N ASN A 201 61.61 -35.56 35.02
CA ASN A 201 61.27 -35.42 36.43
C ASN A 201 59.81 -34.95 36.62
N MET A 202 59.12 -34.61 35.52
CA MET A 202 57.72 -34.16 35.47
C MET A 202 57.45 -32.90 36.32
N THR A 203 58.49 -32.09 36.57
CA THR A 203 58.43 -30.84 37.35
C THR A 203 59.14 -29.71 36.61
N ILE A 204 58.46 -28.56 36.46
CA ILE A 204 59.00 -27.36 35.84
C ILE A 204 59.66 -26.51 36.93
N GLU A 205 60.97 -26.31 36.86
CA GLU A 205 61.68 -25.44 37.79
C GLU A 205 61.54 -23.95 37.42
N ASP A 206 61.69 -23.05 38.40
CA ASP A 206 61.50 -21.60 38.22
C ASP A 206 62.40 -21.00 37.10
N HIS A 207 63.59 -21.57 36.91
CA HIS A 207 64.53 -21.17 35.88
C HIS A 207 64.11 -21.63 34.47
N GLU A 208 63.24 -22.65 34.36
CA GLU A 208 62.72 -23.21 33.11
C GLU A 208 61.44 -22.54 32.65
N ILE A 209 60.67 -21.96 33.58
CA ILE A 209 59.40 -21.25 33.31
C ILE A 209 59.61 -20.17 32.23
N GLY A 210 60.70 -19.40 32.30
CA GLY A 210 60.98 -18.38 31.29
C GLY A 210 61.14 -18.96 29.89
N GLY A 211 61.84 -20.09 29.75
CA GLY A 211 62.00 -20.77 28.47
C GLY A 211 60.71 -21.39 27.96
N LEU A 212 59.86 -21.89 28.86
CA LEU A 212 58.53 -22.41 28.53
C LEU A 212 57.62 -21.30 27.99
N ILE A 213 57.58 -20.14 28.66
CA ILE A 213 56.81 -18.96 28.23
C ILE A 213 57.20 -18.53 26.83
N THR A 214 58.50 -18.37 26.55
CA THR A 214 58.96 -17.95 25.21
C THR A 214 58.56 -18.94 24.12
N ARG A 215 58.55 -20.24 24.41
CA ARG A 215 58.11 -21.27 23.45
C ARG A 215 56.59 -21.25 23.24
N ILE A 216 55.82 -21.00 24.31
CA ILE A 216 54.37 -20.89 24.21
C ILE A 216 53.97 -19.64 23.42
N GLN A 217 54.61 -18.50 23.66
CA GLN A 217 54.41 -17.27 22.88
C GLN A 217 54.76 -17.43 21.38
N GLY A 218 55.58 -18.42 21.03
CA GLY A 218 55.89 -18.77 19.66
C GLY A 218 54.78 -19.57 18.94
N ILE A 219 53.71 -19.97 19.63
CA ILE A 219 52.55 -20.64 19.03
C ILE A 219 51.64 -19.56 18.46
N ASN A 220 51.35 -19.64 17.16
CA ASN A 220 50.44 -18.71 16.49
C ASN A 220 49.06 -18.72 17.15
N GLY A 221 48.55 -17.54 17.49
CA GLY A 221 47.20 -17.35 18.03
C GLY A 221 47.08 -17.48 19.55
N VAL A 222 48.18 -17.56 20.30
CA VAL A 222 48.17 -17.61 21.78
C VAL A 222 48.92 -16.43 22.37
N GLU A 223 48.26 -15.68 23.23
CA GLU A 223 48.91 -14.73 24.13
C GLU A 223 48.92 -15.27 25.55
N VAL A 224 50.07 -15.13 26.21
CA VAL A 224 50.29 -15.58 27.59
C VAL A 224 50.51 -14.39 28.47
N HIS A 225 49.72 -14.29 29.54
CA HIS A 225 50.01 -13.36 30.63
C HIS A 225 51.11 -13.93 31.51
N GLU A 226 52.36 -13.55 31.24
CA GLU A 226 53.54 -14.11 31.89
C GLU A 226 53.47 -14.10 33.42
N ASP A 227 53.03 -12.97 33.99
CA ASP A 227 52.95 -12.79 35.44
C ASP A 227 51.96 -13.76 36.08
N ARG A 228 50.77 -13.92 35.47
CA ARG A 228 49.72 -14.83 35.93
C ARG A 228 50.11 -16.28 35.74
N PHE A 229 50.78 -16.60 34.63
CA PHE A 229 51.27 -17.95 34.34
C PHE A 229 52.35 -18.37 35.35
N ARG A 230 53.32 -17.48 35.64
CA ARG A 230 54.35 -17.70 36.67
C ARG A 230 53.71 -17.91 38.04
N GLU A 231 52.82 -17.03 38.45
CA GLU A 231 52.14 -17.15 39.75
C GLU A 231 51.34 -18.45 39.87
N ALA A 232 50.61 -18.84 38.83
CA ALA A 232 49.84 -20.08 38.81
C ALA A 232 50.73 -21.33 38.94
N ILE A 233 51.88 -21.35 38.26
CA ILE A 233 52.84 -22.46 38.36
C ILE A 233 53.50 -22.51 39.74
N SER A 234 53.96 -21.36 40.27
CA SER A 234 54.57 -21.29 41.60
C SER A 234 53.60 -21.70 42.70
N LYS A 235 52.32 -21.32 42.59
CA LYS A 235 51.28 -21.69 43.55
C LYS A 235 50.88 -23.16 43.48
N ALA A 236 50.92 -23.75 42.28
CA ALA A 236 50.57 -25.15 42.07
C ALA A 236 51.76 -26.12 42.28
N GLY A 237 52.93 -25.61 42.65
CA GLY A 237 54.09 -26.43 43.01
C GLY A 237 54.87 -26.99 41.81
N GLY A 238 54.74 -26.39 40.63
CA GLY A 238 55.58 -26.69 39.46
C GLY A 238 55.35 -28.04 38.80
N SER A 239 54.43 -28.89 39.26
CA SER A 239 54.22 -30.20 38.63
C SER A 239 53.64 -30.07 37.22
N LEU A 240 54.06 -30.96 36.32
CA LEU A 240 53.53 -31.04 34.96
C LEU A 240 52.00 -31.20 34.95
N GLN A 241 51.47 -31.97 35.89
CA GLN A 241 50.03 -32.18 36.05
C GLN A 241 49.31 -30.86 36.33
N CYS A 242 49.89 -30.00 37.17
CA CYS A 242 49.34 -28.69 37.45
C CYS A 242 49.40 -27.76 36.23
N VAL A 243 50.46 -27.83 35.43
CA VAL A 243 50.56 -27.09 34.17
C VAL A 243 49.49 -27.56 33.17
N MET A 244 49.22 -28.86 33.12
CA MET A 244 48.11 -29.40 32.32
C MET A 244 46.75 -28.91 32.82
N ASP A 245 46.53 -28.83 34.12
CA ASP A 245 45.28 -28.30 34.69
C ASP A 245 45.12 -26.79 34.40
N ILE A 246 46.22 -26.02 34.45
CA ILE A 246 46.26 -24.60 34.06
C ILE A 246 45.96 -24.44 32.56
N ILE A 247 46.49 -25.32 31.71
CA ILE A 247 46.24 -25.32 30.27
C ILE A 247 44.80 -25.79 29.96
N LYS A 248 44.24 -26.71 30.74
CA LYS A 248 42.86 -27.19 30.59
C LYS A 248 41.83 -26.09 30.88
N ASN A 249 42.19 -25.11 31.71
CA ASN A 249 41.38 -23.91 31.91
C ASN A 249 41.16 -23.13 30.60
N LEU A 250 42.04 -23.23 29.59
CA LEU A 250 41.84 -22.62 28.27
C LEU A 250 40.59 -23.16 27.53
N MET A 251 40.07 -24.34 27.93
CA MET A 251 38.83 -24.91 27.39
C MET A 251 37.57 -24.53 28.17
N GLY A 252 37.68 -23.84 29.31
CA GLY A 252 36.52 -23.45 30.11
C GLY A 252 35.88 -22.17 29.59
N ASP A 253 34.63 -22.21 29.15
CA ASP A 253 33.90 -21.03 28.62
C ASP A 253 33.43 -20.05 29.72
N ASN A 254 33.77 -20.28 31.00
CA ASN A 254 33.29 -19.51 32.17
C ASN A 254 34.42 -19.17 33.14
N ILE A 255 35.52 -18.60 32.65
CA ILE A 255 36.62 -18.11 33.49
C ILE A 255 36.49 -16.59 33.58
N SER A 256 36.58 -16.05 34.80
CA SER A 256 36.58 -14.60 35.00
C SER A 256 37.79 -14.00 34.29
N GLU A 257 37.62 -12.89 33.56
CA GLU A 257 38.70 -12.18 32.82
C GLU A 257 39.94 -11.88 33.70
N GLU A 258 39.74 -11.72 35.00
CA GLU A 258 40.82 -11.51 35.98
C GLU A 258 41.70 -12.75 36.21
N SER A 259 41.21 -13.93 35.86
CA SER A 259 41.87 -15.23 36.03
C SER A 259 42.27 -15.90 34.71
N GLU A 260 42.03 -15.26 33.56
CA GLU A 260 42.51 -15.75 32.28
C GLU A 260 44.03 -15.63 32.19
N ILE A 261 44.68 -16.77 31.95
CA ILE A 261 46.14 -16.89 31.80
C ILE A 261 46.52 -16.87 30.32
N PHE A 262 45.62 -17.34 29.46
CA PHE A 262 45.79 -17.44 28.02
C PHE A 262 44.63 -16.75 27.31
N THR A 263 44.94 -15.93 26.31
CA THR A 263 43.96 -15.37 25.40
C THR A 263 44.26 -15.86 23.99
N ILE A 264 43.23 -16.27 23.26
CA ILE A 264 43.35 -16.70 21.87
C ILE A 264 43.13 -15.47 21.00
N LYS A 265 44.12 -15.12 20.18
CA LYS A 265 43.97 -14.09 19.16
C LYS A 265 43.33 -14.70 17.92
N GLU A 266 42.23 -14.09 17.47
CA GLU A 266 41.66 -14.29 16.14
C GLU A 266 42.62 -13.84 15.03
#